data_AF-A0A659UN74-F1
#
_entry.id   AF-A0A659UN74-F1
#
_cell.length_a   1.000
_cell.length_b   1.000
_cell.length_c   1.000
_cell.angle_alpha   90.00
_cell.angle_beta   90.00
_cell.angle_gamma   90.00
#
_symmetry.space_group_name_H-M   'P 1'
#
loop_
_entity.id
_entity.type
_entity.pdbx_description
1 polymer ?
#
loop_
_entity_poly.entity_id
_entity_poly.type
_entity_poly.pdbx_seq_one_letter_code
_entity_poly.pdbx_strand_id
1 'polypeptide(L)'
;MIRVATFNVNGVNGRLPVLLAWLKATHYDIVCLQELKTSDEKFPVEAIRETGYGAIWHGQKSYNGVAILARGADPIERRRGLPGEPDDSHSRYIEADVSGLVVGCLYLPNGNPAPGPKFDYKLRWFDRLISYGQALLQERAPTVLCGEYNVVPTPIDAVVPRR
;
A
#
# COMPACT_ATOMS: atom_id res chain seq x y z
N MET A 1 -11.71 14.04 13.22
CA MET A 1 -11.43 12.58 13.20
C MET A 1 -10.64 12.29 11.94
N ILE A 2 -9.49 11.61 12.06
CA ILE A 2 -8.67 11.22 10.90
C ILE A 2 -9.35 10.05 10.18
N ARG A 3 -9.48 10.13 8.86
CA ARG A 3 -10.05 9.08 7.99
C ARG A 3 -8.98 8.56 7.04
N VAL A 4 -8.76 7.25 7.11
CA VAL A 4 -7.79 6.53 6.27
C VAL A 4 -8.53 5.65 5.27
N ALA A 5 -8.08 5.63 4.03
CA ALA A 5 -8.59 4.72 3.01
C ALA A 5 -7.45 3.93 2.35
N THR A 6 -7.78 2.73 1.85
CA THR A 6 -6.87 1.93 1.03
C THR A 6 -7.55 1.57 -0.29
N PHE A 7 -6.80 1.61 -1.39
CA PHE A 7 -7.32 1.34 -2.72
C PHE A 7 -6.25 0.71 -3.63
N ASN A 8 -6.45 -0.56 -4.02
CA ASN A 8 -5.71 -1.15 -5.13
C ASN A 8 -6.23 -0.54 -6.45
N VAL A 9 -5.37 0.21 -7.14
CA VAL A 9 -5.69 0.92 -8.38
C VAL A 9 -5.33 0.13 -9.64
N ASN A 10 -4.68 -1.04 -9.51
CA ASN A 10 -4.34 -1.97 -10.59
C ASN A 10 -3.72 -1.29 -11.84
N GLY A 11 -2.89 -0.27 -11.64
CA GLY A 11 -2.31 0.58 -12.67
C GLY A 11 -2.76 2.03 -12.53
N VAL A 12 -1.96 2.83 -11.82
CA VAL A 12 -2.32 4.21 -11.47
C VAL A 12 -2.50 5.10 -12.70
N ASN A 13 -1.63 4.98 -13.70
CA ASN A 13 -1.69 5.82 -14.91
C ASN A 13 -2.91 5.49 -15.77
N GLY A 14 -3.24 4.20 -15.92
CA GLY A 14 -4.41 3.76 -16.67
C GLY A 14 -5.74 4.12 -16.00
N ARG A 15 -5.75 4.32 -14.68
CA ARG A 15 -6.94 4.69 -13.88
C ARG A 15 -6.87 6.09 -13.28
N LEU A 16 -5.95 6.94 -13.76
CA LEU A 16 -5.71 8.26 -13.15
C LEU A 16 -6.99 9.12 -13.10
N PRO A 17 -7.81 9.26 -14.16
CA PRO A 17 -9.04 10.04 -14.07
C PRO A 17 -10.02 9.55 -12.99
N VAL A 18 -10.12 8.23 -12.79
CA VAL A 18 -10.97 7.62 -11.76
C VAL A 18 -10.42 7.93 -10.37
N LEU A 19 -9.10 7.78 -10.19
CA LEU A 19 -8.44 8.12 -8.92
C LEU A 19 -8.65 9.60 -8.56
N LEU A 20 -8.41 10.52 -9.49
CA LEU A 20 -8.56 11.96 -9.24
C LEU A 20 -10.00 12.35 -8.91
N ALA A 21 -10.98 11.78 -9.61
CA ALA A 21 -12.40 12.00 -9.31
C ALA A 21 -12.75 11.49 -7.91
N TRP A 22 -12.26 10.30 -7.55
CA TRP A 22 -12.50 9.70 -6.24
C TRP A 22 -11.84 10.49 -5.09
N LEU A 23 -10.60 10.97 -5.26
CA LEU A 23 -9.91 11.80 -4.28
C LEU A 23 -10.66 13.11 -4.01
N LYS A 24 -11.16 13.75 -5.07
CA LYS A 24 -11.97 14.98 -5.00
C LYS A 24 -13.34 14.76 -4.34
N ALA A 25 -13.94 13.58 -4.49
CA ALA A 25 -15.26 13.30 -3.93
C ALA A 25 -15.22 12.87 -2.45
N THR A 26 -14.16 12.17 -2.04
CA THR A 26 -14.14 11.50 -0.72
C THR A 26 -13.42 12.28 0.36
N HIS A 27 -12.40 13.06 -0.01
CA HIS A 27 -11.60 13.86 0.91
C HIS A 27 -11.07 13.06 2.12
N TYR A 28 -10.62 11.82 1.93
CA TYR A 28 -9.90 11.10 2.99
C TYR A 28 -8.65 11.88 3.41
N ASP A 29 -8.25 11.78 4.68
CA ASP A 29 -7.07 12.48 5.18
C ASP A 29 -5.79 11.77 4.70
N ILE A 30 -5.85 10.44 4.61
CA ILE A 30 -4.74 9.56 4.23
C ILE A 30 -5.26 8.50 3.26
N VAL A 31 -4.56 8.27 2.16
CA VAL A 31 -4.91 7.25 1.16
C VAL A 31 -3.71 6.38 0.83
N CYS A 32 -3.85 5.07 1.03
CA CYS A 32 -2.87 4.07 0.64
C CYS A 32 -3.25 3.45 -0.71
N LEU A 33 -2.36 3.53 -1.69
CA LEU A 33 -2.57 2.97 -3.03
C LEU A 33 -1.72 1.72 -3.25
N GLN A 34 -2.28 0.69 -3.88
CA GLN A 34 -1.58 -0.54 -4.26
C GLN A 34 -1.67 -0.80 -5.76
N GLU A 35 -0.76 -1.64 -6.27
CA GLU A 35 -0.61 -1.96 -7.68
C GLU A 35 -0.48 -0.71 -8.56
N LEU A 36 0.46 0.17 -8.25
CA LEU A 36 0.73 1.33 -9.10
C LEU A 36 1.11 0.94 -10.53
N LYS A 37 1.85 -0.17 -10.70
CA LYS A 37 2.36 -0.71 -11.99
C LYS A 37 3.08 0.33 -12.85
N THR A 38 3.75 1.28 -12.21
CA THR A 38 4.52 2.34 -12.85
C THR A 38 5.86 2.51 -12.13
N SER A 39 6.87 2.97 -12.86
CA SER A 39 8.17 3.32 -12.26
C SER A 39 8.06 4.65 -11.48
N ASP A 40 9.06 4.94 -10.65
CA ASP A 40 9.06 6.15 -9.83
C ASP A 40 8.97 7.42 -10.68
N GLU A 41 9.65 7.46 -11.82
CA GLU A 41 9.71 8.63 -12.71
C GLU A 41 8.39 8.86 -13.45
N LYS A 42 7.55 7.82 -13.55
CA LYS A 42 6.27 7.85 -14.26
C LYS A 42 5.07 7.89 -13.33
N PHE A 43 5.28 8.09 -12.03
CA PHE A 43 4.18 8.26 -11.08
C PHE A 43 3.54 9.64 -11.28
N PRO A 44 2.21 9.75 -11.34
CA PRO A 44 1.52 11.00 -11.72
C PRO A 44 1.35 11.96 -10.54
N VAL A 45 2.45 12.28 -9.83
CA VAL A 45 2.41 13.07 -8.59
C VAL A 45 1.82 14.47 -8.80
N GLU A 46 2.12 15.14 -9.91
CA GLU A 46 1.65 16.50 -10.15
C GLU A 46 0.12 16.55 -10.30
N ALA A 47 -0.47 15.61 -11.04
CA ALA A 47 -1.92 15.51 -11.15
C ALA A 47 -2.59 15.16 -9.80
N ILE A 48 -1.92 14.38 -8.95
CA ILE A 48 -2.41 14.10 -7.59
C ILE A 48 -2.33 15.36 -6.72
N ARG A 49 -1.24 16.14 -6.82
CA ARG A 49 -1.06 17.41 -6.09
C ARG A 49 -2.12 18.44 -6.43
N GLU A 50 -2.59 18.49 -7.67
CA GLU A 50 -3.73 19.33 -8.07
C GLU A 50 -5.04 19.00 -7.32
N THR A 51 -5.15 17.81 -6.71
CA THR A 51 -6.29 17.45 -5.84
C THR A 51 -6.09 17.82 -4.37
N GLY A 52 -4.97 18.47 -4.05
CA GLY A 52 -4.61 18.88 -2.69
C GLY A 52 -3.93 17.80 -1.85
N TYR A 53 -3.39 16.75 -2.47
CA TYR A 53 -2.67 15.68 -1.78
C TYR A 53 -1.17 15.75 -2.04
N GLY A 54 -0.37 15.70 -0.98
CA GLY A 54 1.03 15.31 -1.06
C GLY A 54 1.18 13.79 -1.13
N ALA A 55 2.36 13.31 -1.51
CA ALA A 55 2.55 11.89 -1.80
C ALA A 55 3.99 11.42 -1.59
N ILE A 56 4.11 10.18 -1.10
CA ILE A 56 5.31 9.35 -1.27
C ILE A 56 4.92 8.04 -1.95
N TRP A 57 5.81 7.49 -2.76
CA TRP A 57 5.54 6.27 -3.51
C TRP A 57 6.80 5.45 -3.70
N HIS A 58 6.61 4.15 -3.85
CA HIS A 58 7.61 3.20 -4.26
C HIS A 58 7.06 2.44 -5.46
N GLY A 59 7.52 2.83 -6.65
CA GLY A 59 7.09 2.33 -7.94
C GLY A 59 7.84 1.07 -8.36
N GLN A 60 7.24 0.34 -9.29
CA GLN A 60 7.86 -0.77 -10.03
C GLN A 60 7.16 -0.90 -11.38
N LYS A 61 7.93 -0.94 -12.46
CA LYS A 61 7.37 -1.01 -13.81
C LYS A 61 6.61 -2.34 -14.00
N SER A 62 5.41 -2.26 -14.57
CA SER A 62 4.52 -3.39 -14.92
C SER A 62 3.93 -4.19 -13.75
N TYR A 63 4.52 -4.14 -12.57
CA TYR A 63 4.16 -4.96 -11.41
C TYR A 63 4.10 -4.10 -10.15
N ASN A 64 3.38 -4.57 -9.12
CA ASN A 64 3.44 -4.04 -7.76
C ASN A 64 3.29 -2.51 -7.68
N GLY A 65 4.00 -1.90 -6.74
CA GLY A 65 4.03 -0.48 -6.48
C GLY A 65 3.01 -0.07 -5.42
N VAL A 66 3.45 0.79 -4.51
CA VAL A 66 2.64 1.31 -3.40
C VAL A 66 2.84 2.82 -3.22
N ALA A 67 1.82 3.53 -2.77
CA ALA A 67 1.91 4.94 -2.42
C ALA A 67 1.13 5.27 -1.15
N ILE A 68 1.55 6.31 -0.45
CA ILE A 68 0.79 6.97 0.61
C ILE A 68 0.55 8.40 0.16
N LEU A 69 -0.70 8.82 0.16
CA LEU A 69 -1.13 10.19 -0.09
C LEU A 69 -1.62 10.80 1.21
N ALA A 70 -1.31 12.08 1.44
CA ALA A 70 -1.79 12.83 2.58
C ALA A 70 -2.41 14.15 2.12
N ARG A 71 -3.60 14.48 2.62
CA ARG A 71 -4.29 15.71 2.20
C ARG A 71 -3.67 16.94 2.89
N GLY A 72 -3.23 17.91 2.10
CA GLY A 72 -2.69 19.18 2.57
C GLY A 72 -1.26 19.14 3.11
N ALA A 73 -0.56 18.00 3.00
CA ALA A 73 0.84 17.84 3.41
C ALA A 73 1.50 16.70 2.64
N ASP A 74 2.83 16.70 2.54
CA ASP A 74 3.58 15.53 2.10
C ASP A 74 3.79 14.56 3.29
N PRO A 75 3.58 13.24 3.11
CA PRO A 75 3.95 12.24 4.11
C PRO A 75 5.45 12.29 4.44
N ILE A 76 5.82 12.11 5.71
CA ILE A 76 7.24 12.01 6.10
C ILE A 76 7.65 10.55 6.03
N GLU A 77 8.44 10.19 5.01
CA GLU A 77 8.86 8.82 4.79
C GLU A 77 9.67 8.27 5.99
N ARG A 78 9.25 7.11 6.50
CA ARG A 78 9.98 6.35 7.52
C ARG A 78 10.79 5.23 6.89
N ARG A 79 10.21 4.51 5.91
CA ARG A 79 10.91 3.42 5.20
C ARG A 79 10.24 2.98 3.91
N ARG A 80 11.02 2.26 3.10
CA ARG A 80 10.59 1.46 1.94
C ARG A 80 11.02 0.00 2.14
N GLY A 81 10.11 -0.93 1.84
CA GLY A 81 10.34 -2.36 2.06
C GLY A 81 10.19 -2.80 3.52
N LEU A 82 10.06 -4.11 3.75
CA LEU A 82 10.06 -4.73 5.07
C LEU A 82 11.48 -5.14 5.48
N PRO A 83 11.84 -5.13 6.78
CA PRO A 83 13.15 -5.61 7.21
C PRO A 83 13.24 -7.15 7.08
N GLY A 84 14.46 -7.68 7.06
CA GLY A 84 14.72 -9.12 7.14
C GLY A 84 15.06 -9.82 5.82
N GLU A 85 14.98 -9.14 4.67
CA GLU A 85 15.38 -9.69 3.36
C GLU A 85 15.89 -8.55 2.46
N PRO A 86 17.18 -8.14 2.56
CA PRO A 86 17.69 -6.92 1.92
C PRO A 86 17.73 -6.98 0.39
N ASP A 87 17.75 -8.20 -0.18
CA ASP A 87 17.75 -8.41 -1.63
C ASP A 87 16.33 -8.40 -2.23
N ASP A 88 15.27 -8.28 -1.40
CA ASP A 88 13.89 -8.18 -1.88
C ASP A 88 13.63 -6.81 -2.51
N SER A 89 13.71 -6.78 -3.84
CA SER A 89 13.51 -5.59 -4.66
C SER A 89 12.04 -5.29 -5.01
N HIS A 90 11.08 -6.04 -4.46
CA HIS A 90 9.68 -5.82 -4.79
C HIS A 90 9.07 -4.63 -4.03
N SER A 91 8.55 -3.65 -4.78
CA SER A 91 7.91 -2.44 -4.25
C SER A 91 6.53 -2.73 -3.66
N ARG A 92 6.52 -3.35 -2.47
CA ARG A 92 5.32 -3.90 -1.81
C ARG A 92 5.02 -3.27 -0.45
N TYR A 93 5.91 -2.46 0.10
CA TYR A 93 5.74 -1.79 1.38
C TYR A 93 6.35 -0.39 1.35
N ILE A 94 5.62 0.59 1.88
CA ILE A 94 6.11 1.94 2.17
C ILE A 94 5.46 2.43 3.46
N GLU A 95 6.18 3.22 4.24
CA GLU A 95 5.72 3.73 5.53
C GLU A 95 6.01 5.22 5.67
N ALA A 96 5.09 5.94 6.30
CA ALA A 96 5.28 7.33 6.67
C ALA A 96 4.63 7.71 7.99
N ASP A 97 5.17 8.76 8.60
CA ASP A 97 4.47 9.56 9.60
C ASP A 97 3.55 10.56 8.88
N VAL A 98 2.26 10.52 9.23
CA VAL A 98 1.24 11.45 8.72
C VAL A 98 0.32 11.88 9.85
N SER A 99 0.35 13.17 10.20
CA SER A 99 -0.49 13.74 11.28
C SER A 99 -0.37 12.99 12.63
N GLY A 100 0.84 12.53 12.97
CA GLY A 100 1.11 11.79 14.22
C GLY A 100 0.68 10.31 14.20
N LEU A 101 0.30 9.79 13.03
CA LEU A 101 0.00 8.38 12.79
C LEU A 101 1.11 7.75 11.94
N VAL A 102 1.63 6.60 12.36
CA VAL A 102 2.48 5.76 11.51
C VAL A 102 1.59 4.98 10.56
N VAL A 103 1.80 5.15 9.26
CA VAL A 103 0.99 4.51 8.22
C VAL A 103 1.87 3.61 7.37
N GLY A 104 1.63 2.31 7.42
CA GLY A 104 2.24 1.33 6.52
C GLY A 104 1.28 0.94 5.41
N CYS A 105 1.62 1.28 4.16
CA CYS A 105 0.91 0.86 2.97
C CYS A 105 1.52 -0.43 2.40
N LEU A 106 0.73 -1.49 2.28
CA LEU A 106 1.20 -2.80 1.81
C LEU A 106 0.46 -3.37 0.59
N TYR A 107 1.20 -4.07 -0.26
CA TYR A 107 0.69 -4.93 -1.32
C TYR A 107 1.30 -6.32 -1.16
N LEU A 108 0.63 -7.15 -0.35
CA LEU A 108 1.12 -8.47 0.04
C LEU A 108 1.16 -9.40 -1.18
N PRO A 109 2.18 -10.27 -1.34
CA PRO A 109 2.24 -11.19 -2.47
C PRO A 109 0.98 -12.08 -2.61
N ASN A 110 0.45 -12.17 -3.83
CA ASN A 110 -0.74 -13.00 -4.11
C ASN A 110 -0.51 -14.50 -3.80
N GLY A 111 0.64 -15.04 -4.24
CA GLY A 111 1.10 -16.39 -3.92
C GLY A 111 0.67 -17.51 -4.88
N ASN A 112 -0.13 -17.22 -5.92
CA ASN A 112 -0.58 -18.27 -6.85
C ASN A 112 0.49 -18.72 -7.87
N PRO A 113 0.51 -20.02 -8.25
CA PRO A 113 -0.26 -21.12 -7.66
C PRO A 113 0.31 -21.58 -6.32
N ALA A 114 -0.52 -22.26 -5.52
CA ALA A 114 -0.12 -22.94 -4.29
C ALA A 114 -0.28 -24.47 -4.45
N PRO A 115 0.70 -25.28 -3.99
CA PRO A 115 2.00 -24.88 -3.45
C PRO A 115 2.96 -24.37 -4.55
N GLY A 116 4.08 -23.75 -4.15
CA GLY A 116 5.15 -23.35 -5.08
C GLY A 116 5.95 -22.12 -4.63
N PRO A 117 7.00 -21.74 -5.36
CA PRO A 117 7.95 -20.70 -4.95
C PRO A 117 7.30 -19.33 -4.72
N LYS A 118 6.21 -19.01 -5.44
CA LYS A 118 5.44 -17.77 -5.23
C LYS A 118 4.67 -17.79 -3.91
N PHE A 119 4.15 -18.96 -3.52
CA PHE A 119 3.48 -19.15 -2.23
C PHE A 119 4.51 -19.13 -1.08
N ASP A 120 5.67 -19.78 -1.27
CA ASP A 120 6.75 -19.74 -0.28
C ASP A 120 7.24 -18.31 -0.03
N TYR A 121 7.36 -17.51 -1.10
CA TYR A 121 7.66 -16.07 -0.97
C TYR A 121 6.58 -15.31 -0.22
N LYS A 122 5.28 -15.60 -0.47
CA LYS A 122 4.17 -15.01 0.29
C LYS A 122 4.28 -15.29 1.79
N LEU A 123 4.59 -16.54 2.15
CA LEU A 123 4.72 -16.94 3.56
C LEU A 123 5.91 -16.24 4.23
N ARG A 124 7.10 -16.21 3.59
CA ARG A 124 8.25 -15.45 4.12
C ARG A 124 7.96 -13.96 4.26
N TRP A 125 7.18 -13.39 3.34
CA TRP A 125 6.76 -11.99 3.43
C TRP A 125 5.83 -11.75 4.63
N PHE A 126 4.92 -12.69 4.92
CA PHE A 126 4.10 -12.66 6.15
C PHE A 126 4.96 -12.72 7.41
N ASP A 127 5.94 -13.61 7.49
CA ASP A 127 6.82 -13.72 8.66
C ASP A 127 7.56 -12.40 8.92
N ARG A 128 8.03 -11.74 7.87
CA ARG A 128 8.63 -10.39 7.96
C ARG A 128 7.62 -9.34 8.42
N LEU A 129 6.41 -9.35 7.87
CA LEU A 129 5.35 -8.40 8.27
C LEU A 129 4.97 -8.59 9.75
N ILE A 130 4.84 -9.83 10.21
CA ILE A 130 4.49 -10.15 11.60
C ILE A 130 5.62 -9.68 12.53
N SER A 131 6.86 -10.03 12.20
CA SER A 131 8.03 -9.63 13.00
C SER A 131 8.15 -8.11 13.09
N TYR A 132 7.95 -7.40 11.97
CA TYR A 132 8.00 -5.95 11.97
C TYR A 132 6.80 -5.30 12.67
N GLY A 133 5.61 -5.87 12.52
CA GLY A 133 4.42 -5.44 13.25
C GLY A 133 4.60 -5.53 14.77
N GLN A 134 5.30 -6.55 15.26
CA GLN A 134 5.66 -6.63 16.69
C GLN A 134 6.58 -5.49 17.13
N ALA A 135 7.55 -5.09 16.30
CA ALA A 135 8.41 -3.93 16.59
C ALA A 135 7.59 -2.63 16.64
N LEU A 136 6.68 -2.41 15.67
CA LEU A 136 5.79 -1.24 15.67
C LEU A 136 4.89 -1.18 16.91
N LEU A 137 4.38 -2.32 17.39
CA LEU A 137 3.61 -2.39 18.64
C LEU A 137 4.46 -2.00 19.87
N GLN A 138 5.75 -2.34 19.87
CA GLN A 138 6.67 -1.98 20.95
C GLN A 138 7.00 -0.47 20.97
N GLU A 139 6.98 0.20 19.81
CA GLU A 139 7.16 1.66 19.72
C GLU A 139 6.01 2.45 20.38
N ARG A 140 4.85 1.81 20.61
CA ARG A 140 3.64 2.43 21.18
C ARG A 140 3.15 3.66 20.42
N ALA A 141 3.57 3.85 19.17
CA ALA A 141 3.05 4.86 18.28
C ALA A 141 1.68 4.42 17.71
N PRO A 142 0.68 5.31 17.61
CA PRO A 142 -0.53 5.04 16.87
C PRO A 142 -0.16 4.61 15.44
N THR A 143 -0.56 3.40 15.05
CA THR A 143 -0.10 2.77 13.82
C THR A 143 -1.26 2.15 13.05
N VAL A 144 -1.29 2.31 11.73
CA VAL A 144 -2.20 1.63 10.82
C VAL A 144 -1.39 0.92 9.73
N LEU A 145 -1.56 -0.40 9.63
CA LEU A 145 -1.08 -1.20 8.50
C LEU A 145 -2.26 -1.52 7.59
N CYS A 146 -2.36 -0.83 6.46
CA CYS A 146 -3.46 -0.99 5.52
C CYS A 146 -2.95 -1.26 4.10
N GLY A 147 -3.81 -1.89 3.30
CA GLY A 147 -3.41 -2.34 1.99
C GLY A 147 -4.18 -3.56 1.53
N GLU A 148 -3.62 -4.24 0.54
CA GLU A 148 -4.16 -5.49 0.04
C GLU A 148 -3.35 -6.67 0.59
N TYR A 149 -3.97 -7.40 1.52
CA TYR A 149 -3.37 -8.55 2.18
C TYR A 149 -3.38 -9.82 1.32
N ASN A 150 -4.08 -9.83 0.18
CA ASN A 150 -4.19 -11.01 -0.69
C ASN A 150 -4.62 -12.29 0.05
N VAL A 151 -5.42 -12.14 1.10
CA VAL A 151 -5.96 -13.22 1.94
C VAL A 151 -7.42 -12.89 2.21
N VAL A 152 -8.26 -13.90 2.08
CA VAL A 152 -9.66 -13.88 2.49
C VAL A 152 -9.69 -14.50 3.88
N PRO A 153 -9.79 -13.71 4.97
CA PRO A 153 -9.47 -14.20 6.32
C PRO A 153 -10.47 -15.22 6.84
N THR A 154 -11.75 -15.03 6.53
CA THR A 154 -12.83 -15.91 7.01
C THR A 154 -13.83 -16.23 5.90
N PRO A 155 -14.66 -17.27 6.06
CA PRO A 155 -15.65 -17.63 5.04
C PRO A 155 -16.65 -16.53 4.69
N ILE A 156 -16.94 -15.59 5.59
CA ILE A 156 -17.86 -14.47 5.29
C ILE A 156 -17.29 -13.50 4.24
N ASP A 157 -15.96 -13.44 4.16
CA ASP A 157 -15.22 -12.60 3.21
C ASP A 157 -15.13 -13.28 1.82
N ALA A 158 -15.49 -14.56 1.73
CA ALA A 158 -15.45 -15.38 0.53
C ALA A 158 -16.86 -15.51 -0.09
N VAL A 159 -17.26 -14.56 -0.93
CA VAL A 159 -18.43 -14.79 -1.79
C VAL A 159 -17.97 -15.53 -3.04
N VAL A 160 -18.35 -16.80 -3.17
CA VAL A 160 -18.28 -17.51 -4.44
C VAL A 160 -19.46 -17.04 -5.30
N PRO A 161 -19.24 -16.28 -6.39
CA PRO A 161 -20.32 -15.88 -7.26
C PRO A 161 -20.97 -17.14 -7.83
N ARG A 162 -22.30 -17.27 -7.71
CA ARG A 162 -23.01 -18.36 -8.39
C ARG A 162 -22.87 -18.11 -9.90
N ARG A 163 -22.39 -19.11 -10.62
CA ARG A 163 -22.32 -19.10 -12.08
C ARG A 163 -23.70 -19.22 -12.70
#